data_AF-A0A384J8R5-F1
#
_entry.id   AF-A0A384J8R5-F1
#
_cell.length_a   1.000
_cell.length_b   1.000
_cell.length_c   1.000
_cell.angle_alpha   90.00
_cell.angle_beta   90.00
_cell.angle_gamma   90.00
#
_symmetry.space_group_name_H-M   'P 1'
#
loop_
_entity.id
_entity.type
_entity.pdbx_description
1 polymer ?
#
loop_
_entity_poly.entity_id
_entity_poly.type
_entity_poly.pdbx_seq_one_letter_code
_entity_poly.pdbx_strand_id
1 'polypeptide(L)' 'MSRSTDPGHFFQTDASESTRARRAAKSGNKNGNPIVLQSKILSLIPDPFSSQCIYIAESAGCVRKVNTEVD' A
#
# COMPACT_ATOMS: atom_id res chain seq x y z
N MET A 1 -6.32 -18.22 -29.71
CA MET A 1 -6.35 -16.76 -29.47
C MET A 1 -6.10 -16.51 -27.99
N SER A 2 -4.93 -16.00 -27.60
CA SER A 2 -4.65 -15.63 -26.20
C SER A 2 -5.19 -14.22 -25.95
N ARG A 3 -6.12 -14.06 -24.99
CA ARG A 3 -6.61 -12.75 -24.56
C ARG A 3 -5.70 -12.27 -23.42
N SER A 4 -5.03 -11.14 -23.63
CA SER A 4 -4.25 -10.49 -22.58
C SER A 4 -5.16 -10.04 -21.44
N THR A 5 -4.69 -10.17 -20.21
CA THR A 5 -5.31 -9.59 -19.01
C THR A 5 -4.63 -8.30 -18.59
N ASP A 6 -3.59 -7.84 -19.30
CA ASP A 6 -2.95 -6.56 -19.04
C ASP A 6 -3.89 -5.42 -19.43
N PRO A 7 -4.31 -4.56 -18.49
CA PRO A 7 -5.15 -3.40 -18.77
C PRO A 7 -4.55 -2.46 -19.84
N GLY A 8 -3.23 -2.44 -20.02
CA GLY A 8 -2.53 -1.65 -21.05
C GLY A 8 -2.76 -2.13 -22.49
N HIS A 9 -3.38 -3.29 -22.69
CA HIS A 9 -3.73 -3.81 -24.01
C HIS A 9 -5.16 -3.43 -24.45
N PHE A 10 -5.85 -2.57 -23.68
CA PHE A 10 -7.21 -2.11 -23.94
C PHE A 10 -7.26 -0.57 -24.01
N PHE A 11 -8.31 -0.02 -24.61
CA PHE A 11 -8.54 1.42 -24.56
C PHE A 11 -8.75 1.88 -23.11
N GLN A 12 -7.93 2.83 -22.68
CA GLN A 12 -7.94 3.44 -21.35
C GLN A 12 -8.23 4.92 -21.49
N THR A 13 -8.81 5.53 -20.45
CA THR A 13 -8.92 6.99 -20.37
C THR A 13 -7.58 7.58 -19.91
N ASP A 14 -7.30 8.84 -20.26
CA ASP A 14 -6.12 9.56 -19.76
C ASP A 14 -6.08 9.59 -18.21
N ALA A 15 -7.24 9.66 -17.56
CA ALA A 15 -7.38 9.59 -16.11
C ALA A 15 -6.96 8.22 -15.52
N SER A 16 -7.29 7.13 -16.21
CA SER A 16 -6.88 5.77 -15.82
C SER A 16 -5.37 5.59 -15.95
N GLU A 17 -4.79 6.01 -17.07
CA GLU A 17 -3.35 5.92 -17.34
C GLU A 17 -2.53 6.75 -16.35
N SER A 18 -2.93 8.01 -16.11
CA SER A 18 -2.26 8.87 -15.11
C SER A 18 -2.33 8.29 -13.70
N THR A 19 -3.46 7.69 -13.31
CA THR A 19 -3.61 7.01 -12.02
C THR A 19 -2.69 5.80 -11.90
N ARG A 20 -2.56 5.00 -12.97
CA ARG A 20 -1.65 3.85 -13.04
C ARG A 20 -0.19 4.29 -12.92
N ALA A 21 0.23 5.28 -13.70
CA ALA A 21 1.59 5.81 -13.68
C ALA A 21 1.97 6.33 -12.28
N ARG A 22 1.07 7.08 -11.63
CA ARG A 22 1.26 7.56 -10.26
C ARG A 22 1.40 6.43 -9.25
N ARG A 23 0.57 5.38 -9.35
CA ARG A 23 0.65 4.20 -8.47
C ARG A 23 1.97 3.45 -8.67
N ALA A 24 2.41 3.27 -9.91
CA ALA A 24 3.66 2.60 -10.24
C ALA A 24 4.88 3.37 -9.70
N ALA A 25 4.90 4.70 -9.90
CA ALA A 25 5.94 5.56 -9.33
C ALA A 25 5.95 5.48 -7.80
N LYS A 26 4.77 5.51 -7.16
CA LYS A 26 4.65 5.38 -5.70
C LYS A 26 5.11 4.01 -5.19
N SER A 27 4.76 2.91 -5.87
CA SER A 27 5.15 1.55 -5.45
C SER A 27 6.65 1.30 -5.56
N GLY A 28 7.35 2.04 -6.43
CA GLY A 28 8.81 1.97 -6.54
C GLY A 28 9.57 2.77 -5.48
N ASN A 29 8.88 3.60 -4.68
CA ASN A 29 9.53 4.43 -3.68
C ASN A 29 10.00 3.58 -2.48
N LYS A 30 11.32 3.40 -2.38
CA LYS A 30 11.99 2.69 -1.28
C LYS A 30 12.71 3.62 -0.30
N ASN A 31 12.50 4.94 -0.42
CA ASN A 31 13.16 5.92 0.43
C ASN A 31 12.82 5.68 1.91
N GLY A 32 13.84 5.60 2.77
CA GLY A 32 13.66 5.36 4.20
C GLY A 32 13.28 3.93 4.59
N ASN A 33 13.45 2.94 3.71
CA ASN A 33 13.16 1.52 3.96
C ASN A 33 11.74 1.30 4.55
N PRO A 34 10.68 1.65 3.80
CA PRO A 34 9.32 1.64 4.33
C PRO A 34 8.86 0.21 4.70
N ILE A 35 8.11 0.11 5.80
CA ILE A 35 7.45 -1.15 6.20
C ILE A 35 6.41 -1.52 5.14
N VAL A 36 6.57 -2.70 4.55
CA VAL A 36 5.66 -3.21 3.52
C VAL A 36 4.36 -3.70 4.17
N LEU A 37 3.25 -3.09 3.77
CA LEU A 37 1.91 -3.47 4.22
C LEU A 37 1.13 -4.16 3.10
N GLN A 38 0.20 -5.04 3.47
CA GLN A 38 -0.61 -5.82 2.52
C GLN A 38 -1.79 -5.03 1.94
N SER A 39 -2.28 -4.03 2.67
CA SER A 39 -3.34 -3.15 2.20
C SER A 39 -3.18 -1.70 2.73
N LYS A 40 -4.14 -0.82 2.43
CA LYS A 40 -4.08 0.59 2.83
C LYS A 40 -4.43 0.76 4.31
N ILE A 41 -3.69 1.62 5.01
CA ILE A 41 -4.04 2.09 6.35
C ILE A 41 -5.27 3.02 6.26
N LEU A 42 -6.26 2.78 7.10
CA LEU A 42 -7.45 3.61 7.27
C LEU A 42 -7.41 4.41 8.58
N SER A 43 -6.84 3.83 9.64
CA SER A 43 -6.67 4.46 10.95
C SER A 43 -5.46 3.83 11.66
N LEU A 44 -4.87 4.56 12.61
CA LEU A 44 -3.80 4.05 13.46
C LEU A 44 -3.94 4.60 14.88
N ILE A 45 -3.50 3.80 15.85
CA ILE A 45 -3.39 4.21 17.25
C ILE A 45 -2.08 3.69 17.85
N PRO A 46 -1.49 4.38 18.84
CA PRO A 46 -0.36 3.86 19.61
C PRO A 46 -0.74 2.55 20.33
N ASP A 47 0.22 1.63 20.48
CA ASP A 47 0.02 0.47 21.34
C ASP A 47 0.10 0.91 22.82
N PRO A 48 -0.96 0.69 23.63
CA PRO A 48 -0.94 1.08 25.04
C PRO A 48 0.07 0.31 25.89
N PHE A 49 0.61 -0.81 25.39
CA PHE A 49 1.55 -1.66 26.12
C PHE A 49 3.00 -1.57 25.62
N SER A 50 3.27 -0.87 24.52
CA SER A 50 4.61 -0.75 23.94
C SER A 50 4.76 0.56 23.17
N SER A 51 5.77 1.36 23.53
CA SER A 51 6.11 2.58 22.80
C SER A 51 6.69 2.31 21.41
N GLN A 52 7.08 1.08 21.11
CA GLN A 52 7.71 0.68 19.85
C GLN A 52 6.69 0.19 18.82
N CYS A 53 5.42 0.07 19.19
CA CYS A 53 4.40 -0.52 18.34
C CYS A 53 3.19 0.40 18.15
N ILE A 54 2.51 0.19 17.02
CA ILE A 54 1.21 0.79 16.72
C ILE A 54 0.23 -0.29 16.26
N TYR A 55 -1.07 -0.03 16.42
CA TYR A 55 -2.12 -0.78 15.74
C TYR A 55 -2.59 0.00 14.52
N ILE A 56 -2.67 -0.69 13.38
CA ILE A 56 -3.24 -0.14 12.15
C ILE A 56 -4.53 -0.87 11.79
N ALA A 57 -5.55 -0.11 11.39
CA ALA A 57 -6.74 -0.65 10.73
C ALA A 57 -6.51 -0.62 9.23
N GLU A 58 -6.64 -1.78 8.60
CA GLU A 58 -6.33 -2.01 7.19
C GLU A 58 -7.61 -2.10 6.35
N SER A 59 -7.57 -1.58 5.12
CA SER A 59 -8.70 -1.62 4.17
C SER A 59 -9.15 -3.03 3.77
N ALA A 60 -8.34 -4.05 4.06
CA ALA A 60 -8.71 -5.45 3.94
C ALA A 60 -9.66 -5.94 5.05
N GLY A 61 -10.06 -5.08 5.99
CA GLY A 61 -10.97 -5.44 7.08
C GLY A 61 -10.28 -6.13 8.26
N CYS A 62 -8.98 -5.88 8.45
CA CYS A 62 -8.20 -6.46 9.54
C CYS A 62 -7.46 -5.38 10.35
N VAL A 63 -7.01 -5.74 11.55
CA VAL A 63 -6.15 -4.92 12.39
C VAL A 63 -4.81 -5.63 12.55
N ARG A 64 -3.71 -4.89 12.44
CA ARG A 64 -2.35 -5.42 12.59
C ARG A 64 -1.57 -4.60 13.61
N LYS A 65 -0.78 -5.27 14.45
CA LYS A 65 0.26 -4.64 15.27
C LYS A 65 1.54 -4.52 14.45
N VAL A 66 2.10 -3.31 14.36
CA VAL A 66 3.31 -3.01 13.57
C VAL A 66 4.36 -2.44 14.53
N ASN A 67 5.56 -3.03 14.51
CA ASN A 67 6.72 -2.46 15.17
C ASN A 67 7.28 -1.32 14.29
N THR A 68 7.38 -0.11 14.85
CA THR A 68 7.89 1.07 14.16
C THR A 68 9.39 1.26 14.30
N GLU A 69 10.03 0.50 15.19
CA GLU A 69 11.48 0.47 15.31
C GLU A 69 12.05 -0.52 14.30
N VAL A 70 12.98 0.00 13.50
CA VAL A 70 13.74 -0.77 12.52
C VAL A 70 15.13 -0.87 13.11
N ASP A 71 15.58 -2.10 13.43
CA ASP A 71 16.99 -2.38 13.72
C ASP A 71 17.89 -2.02 12.51
#